data_AF-A0AAW2VMJ9-F1
#
_entry.id   AF-A0AAW2VMJ9-F1
#
_cell.length_a   1.000
_cell.length_b   1.000
_cell.length_c   1.000
_cell.angle_alpha   90.00
_cell.angle_beta   90.00
_cell.angle_gamma   90.00
#
_symmetry.space_group_name_H-M   'P 1'
#
loop_
_entity.id
_entity.type
_entity.pdbx_description
1 polymer ?
#
loop_
_entity_poly.entity_id
_entity_poly.type
_entity_poly.pdbx_seq_one_letter_code
_entity_poly.pdbx_strand_id
1 'polypeptide(L)'
;MVTDLVLALPDMSKPFAVEIDASDFVLGGVLMRDGHPESFESMKLKDVERRYSVHEKELLTVVDCLRLWWHYLLGSPFMVKTDNTAVSHFMT
;
A
#
# COMPACT_ATOMS: atom_id res chain seq x y z
N MET A 1 16.44 -19.24 2.19
CA MET A 1 15.98 -19.00 3.57
C MET A 1 14.64 -18.29 3.44
N VAL A 2 13.53 -18.99 3.58
CA VAL A 2 12.20 -18.34 3.63
C VAL A 2 12.02 -17.99 5.11
N THR A 3 12.14 -16.71 5.44
CA THR A 3 11.82 -16.22 6.79
C THR A 3 10.31 -16.19 6.92
N ASP A 4 9.77 -17.04 7.78
CA ASP A 4 8.36 -17.03 8.13
C ASP A 4 7.96 -15.64 8.60
N LEU A 5 6.91 -15.11 7.99
CA LEU A 5 6.46 -13.75 8.17
C LEU A 5 5.63 -13.69 9.46
N VAL A 6 6.30 -13.57 10.59
CA VAL A 6 5.64 -13.40 11.88
C VAL A 6 5.03 -12.00 11.92
N LEU A 7 3.70 -11.92 11.84
CA LEU A 7 2.95 -10.70 12.16
C LEU A 7 3.16 -10.39 13.65
N ALA A 8 4.12 -9.52 13.95
CA ALA A 8 4.32 -8.99 15.29
C ALA A 8 3.16 -8.05 15.67
N LEU A 9 2.84 -7.97 16.97
CA LEU A 9 1.84 -7.02 17.45
C LEU A 9 2.32 -5.58 17.17
N PRO A 10 1.47 -4.74 16.56
CA PRO A 10 1.91 -3.43 16.11
C PRO A 10 2.15 -2.46 17.29
N ASP A 11 3.42 -2.10 17.52
CA ASP A 11 3.80 -0.93 18.32
C ASP A 11 3.39 0.38 17.62
N MET A 12 2.34 1.03 18.13
CA MET A 12 1.75 2.24 17.56
C MET A 12 2.61 3.51 17.72
N SER A 13 3.78 3.43 18.37
CA SER A 13 4.68 4.58 18.55
C SER A 13 5.52 4.92 17.33
N LYS A 14 5.59 4.02 16.34
CA LYS A 14 6.42 4.17 15.13
C LYS A 14 5.59 4.56 13.90
N PRO A 15 6.16 5.32 12.95
CA PRO A 15 5.48 5.67 11.71
C PRO A 15 5.32 4.44 10.82
N PHE A 16 4.23 4.41 10.06
CA PHE A 16 3.99 3.39 9.06
C PHE A 16 4.48 3.84 7.69
N ALA A 17 4.84 2.87 6.84
CA ALA A 17 5.03 3.08 5.42
C ALA A 17 4.08 2.16 4.66
N VAL A 18 3.48 2.67 3.59
CA VAL A 18 2.61 1.91 2.70
C VAL A 18 3.33 1.82 1.37
N GLU A 19 3.84 0.64 1.04
CA GLU A 19 4.45 0.35 -0.26
C GLU A 19 3.39 -0.20 -1.19
N ILE A 20 3.15 0.48 -2.31
CA ILE A 20 2.17 0.07 -3.31
C ILE A 20 2.85 -0.42 -4.59
N ASP A 21 2.23 -1.41 -5.21
CA ASP A 21 2.57 -1.92 -6.53
C ASP A 21 1.27 -2.16 -7.32
N ALA A 22 1.27 -1.87 -8.61
CA ALA A 22 0.12 -2.07 -9.47
C ALA A 22 0.55 -2.79 -10.74
N SER A 23 -0.11 -3.91 -11.01
CA SER A 23 0.01 -4.63 -12.28
C SER A 23 -1.25 -4.46 -13.12
N ASP A 24 -1.23 -4.99 -14.34
CA ASP A 24 -2.41 -4.97 -15.22
C ASP A 24 -3.61 -5.77 -14.69
N PHE A 25 -3.41 -6.63 -13.70
CA PHE A 25 -4.43 -7.57 -13.22
C PHE A 25 -4.70 -7.48 -11.72
N VAL A 26 -3.70 -7.07 -10.94
CA VAL A 26 -3.71 -7.09 -9.48
C VAL A 26 -3.10 -5.80 -8.97
N LEU A 27 -3.75 -5.20 -7.97
CA LEU A 27 -3.23 -4.15 -7.13
C LEU A 27 -2.66 -4.77 -5.86
N GLY A 28 -1.49 -4.32 -5.43
CA GLY A 28 -0.80 -4.84 -4.27
C GLY A 28 -0.37 -3.71 -3.34
N GLY A 29 -0.44 -3.97 -2.05
CA GLY A 29 0.09 -3.08 -1.04
C GLY A 29 0.73 -3.85 0.09
N VAL A 30 1.79 -3.29 0.65
CA VAL A 30 2.44 -3.79 1.86
C VAL A 30 2.47 -2.66 2.89
N LEU A 31 1.86 -2.91 4.03
CA LEU A 31 2.04 -2.07 5.22
C LEU A 31 3.36 -2.47 5.87
N MET A 32 4.31 -1.56 5.82
CA MET A 32 5.66 -1.68 6.36
C MET A 32 5.80 -0.85 7.63
N ARG A 33 6.58 -1.35 8.59
CA ARG A 33 7.00 -0.60 9.76
C ARG A 33 8.42 -0.98 10.14
N ASP A 34 9.30 0.02 10.25
CA ASP A 34 10.70 -0.19 10.65
C ASP A 34 11.44 -1.25 9.79
N GLY A 35 11.09 -1.33 8.49
CA GLY A 35 11.63 -2.34 7.57
C GLY A 35 10.98 -3.72 7.65
N HIS A 36 9.99 -3.91 8.52
CA HIS A 36 9.24 -5.17 8.67
C HIS A 36 7.83 -5.06 8.06
N PRO A 37 7.40 -6.04 7.25
CA PRO A 37 6.03 -6.08 6.73
C PRO A 37 5.04 -6.53 7.82
N GLU A 38 4.07 -5.68 8.12
CA GLU A 38 3.00 -5.96 9.09
C GLU A 38 1.73 -6.53 8.44
N SER A 39 1.41 -6.12 7.21
CA SER A 39 0.22 -6.58 6.50
C SER A 39 0.45 -6.53 4.99
N PHE A 40 -0.09 -7.54 4.29
CA PHE A 40 -0.10 -7.60 2.83
C PHE A 40 -1.52 -7.55 2.36
N GLU A 41 -1.77 -6.76 1.33
CA GLU A 41 -3.04 -6.78 0.62
C GLU A 41 -2.81 -6.95 -0.86
N SER A 42 -3.68 -7.75 -1.49
CA SER A 42 -3.74 -7.87 -2.94
C SER A 42 -5.18 -7.89 -3.40
N MET A 43 -5.55 -6.97 -4.28
CA MET A 43 -6.89 -6.86 -4.85
C MET A 43 -6.87 -7.10 -6.35
N LYS A 44 -7.79 -7.93 -6.83
CA LYS A 44 -7.94 -8.19 -8.27
C LYS A 44 -8.74 -7.07 -8.93
N LEU A 45 -8.19 -6.48 -9.99
CA LEU A 45 -8.87 -5.44 -10.76
C LEU A 45 -10.13 -5.98 -11.46
N LYS A 46 -11.23 -5.24 -11.33
CA LYS A 46 -12.46 -5.44 -12.12
C LYS A 46 -12.20 -5.11 -13.59
N ASP A 47 -13.02 -5.65 -14.50
CA ASP A 47 -12.84 -5.44 -15.95
C ASP A 47 -12.86 -3.97 -16.38
N VAL A 48 -13.57 -3.11 -15.63
CA VAL A 48 -13.55 -1.65 -15.85
C VAL A 48 -12.24 -1.04 -15.38
N GLU A 49 -11.75 -1.43 -14.21
CA GLU A 49 -10.53 -0.89 -13.58
C GLU A 49 -9.27 -1.32 -14.35
N ARG A 50 -9.32 -2.47 -15.05
CA ARG A 50 -8.24 -2.90 -15.96
C ARG A 50 -8.01 -1.95 -17.13
N ARG A 51 -9.04 -1.17 -17.52
CA ARG A 51 -8.96 -0.22 -18.64
C ARG A 51 -8.40 1.14 -18.22
N TYR A 52 -8.18 1.37 -16.93
CA TYR A 52 -7.54 2.58 -16.44
C TYR A 52 -6.11 2.68 -16.93
N SER A 53 -5.59 3.90 -17.00
CA SER A 53 -4.16 4.14 -17.21
C SER A 53 -3.36 3.63 -16.00
N VAL A 54 -2.05 3.42 -16.19
CA VAL A 54 -1.15 2.94 -15.12
C VAL A 54 -1.22 3.84 -13.87
N HIS A 55 -1.22 5.16 -14.07
CA HIS A 55 -1.33 6.14 -12.97
C HIS A 55 -2.65 6.06 -12.20
N GLU A 56 -3.77 5.85 -12.91
CA GLU A 56 -5.08 5.70 -12.30
C GLU A 56 -5.18 4.38 -11.52
N LYS A 57 -4.57 3.30 -12.02
CA LYS A 57 -4.50 2.02 -11.32
C LYS A 57 -3.72 2.16 -10.01
N GLU A 58 -2.57 2.83 -10.03
CA GLU A 58 -1.76 3.05 -8.83
C GLU A 58 -2.45 3.96 -7.82
N LEU A 59 -3.10 5.04 -8.27
CA LEU A 59 -3.88 5.89 -7.38
C LEU A 59 -5.03 5.12 -6.73
N LEU A 60 -5.68 4.23 -7.48
CA LEU A 60 -6.70 3.32 -6.95
C LEU A 60 -6.09 2.41 -5.88
N THR A 61 -4.90 1.85 -6.12
CA THR A 61 -4.17 1.05 -5.12
C THR A 61 -3.91 1.85 -3.85
N VAL A 62 -3.45 3.11 -3.95
CA VAL A 62 -3.25 3.97 -2.77
C VAL A 62 -4.54 4.11 -1.99
N VAL A 63 -5.63 4.50 -2.66
CA VAL A 63 -6.92 4.75 -1.99
C VAL A 63 -7.45 3.49 -1.31
N ASP A 64 -7.38 2.33 -1.97
CA ASP A 64 -7.87 1.08 -1.40
C ASP A 64 -7.00 0.62 -0.21
N CYS A 65 -5.69 0.73 -0.32
CA CYS A 65 -4.75 0.44 0.78
C CYS A 65 -4.99 1.34 2.00
N LEU A 66 -5.14 2.65 1.78
CA LEU A 66 -5.40 3.61 2.85
C LEU A 66 -6.76 3.35 3.54
N ARG A 67 -7.78 2.93 2.77
CA ARG A 67 -9.08 2.55 3.32
C ARG A 67 -8.99 1.28 4.16
N LEU A 68 -8.26 0.27 3.69
CA LEU A 68 -8.08 -0.97 4.43
C LEU A 68 -7.37 -0.72 5.76
N TRP A 69 -6.28 0.03 5.73
CA TRP A 69 -5.44 0.32 6.90
C TRP A 69 -5.80 1.60 7.62
N TRP A 70 -7.02 2.15 7.40
CA TRP A 70 -7.43 3.41 8.02
C TRP A 70 -7.23 3.40 9.55
N HIS A 71 -7.49 2.26 10.19
CA HIS A 71 -7.34 2.05 11.63
C HIS A 71 -5.90 2.05 12.12
N TYR A 72 -4.92 1.79 11.25
CA TYR A 72 -3.48 1.90 11.54
C TYR A 72 -2.95 3.29 11.25
N LEU A 73 -3.42 3.91 10.17
CA LEU A 73 -2.88 5.17 9.66
C LEU A 73 -3.51 6.40 10.34
N LEU A 74 -4.70 6.26 10.94
CA LEU A 74 -5.36 7.35 11.61
C LEU A 74 -4.61 7.73 12.91
N GLY A 75 -4.08 8.96 12.94
CA GLY A 75 -3.44 9.53 14.13
C GLY A 75 -1.92 9.37 14.20
N SER A 76 -1.29 8.77 13.19
CA SER A 76 0.17 8.65 13.08
C SER A 76 0.64 9.13 11.70
N PRO A 77 1.78 9.85 11.60
CA PRO A 77 2.37 10.14 10.30
C PRO A 77 2.75 8.83 9.59
N PHE A 78 2.43 8.76 8.30
CA PHE A 78 2.79 7.64 7.45
C PHE A 78 3.35 8.10 6.11
N MET A 79 4.07 7.22 5.43
CA MET A 79 4.67 7.48 4.12
C MET A 79 4.12 6.52 3.09
N VAL A 80 3.56 7.03 1.99
CA VAL A 80 3.21 6.19 0.84
C VAL A 80 4.43 6.14 -0.09
N LYS A 81 4.84 4.93 -0.47
CA LYS A 81 5.92 4.66 -1.42
C LYS A 81 5.34 3.96 -2.63
N THR A 82 5.73 4.42 -3.80
CA THR A 82 5.36 3.86 -5.10
C THR A 82 6.60 3.90 -5.98
N ASP A 83 6.76 2.90 -6.84
CA ASP A 83 7.82 2.83 -7.85
C ASP A 83 7.52 3.70 -9.09
N ASN A 84 6.30 4.22 -9.18
CA ASN A 84 5.91 5.13 -10.25
C ASN A 84 6.08 6.61 -9.84
N THR A 85 7.05 7.23 -10.50
CA THR A 85 7.41 8.64 -10.32
C THR A 85 6.26 9.61 -10.62
N ALA A 86 5.25 9.24 -11.40
CA ALA A 86 4.13 10.13 -11.68
C ALA A 86 3.11 10.19 -10.53
N VAL A 87 3.06 9.17 -9.66
CA VAL A 87 2.20 9.17 -8.46
C VAL A 87 2.92 9.81 -7.27
N SER A 88 4.26 9.87 -7.28
CA SER A 88 5.04 10.54 -6.22
C SER A 88 4.87 12.07 -6.17
N HIS A 89 4.28 12.68 -7.21
CA HIS A 89 4.00 14.12 -7.28
C HIS A 89 2.61 14.51 -6.73
N PHE A 90 1.80 13.55 -6.26
CA PHE A 90 0.53 13.85 -5.60
C PHE A 90 0.78 14.29 -4.15
N MET A 91 0.95 15.59 -3.93
CA MET A 91 0.90 16.19 -2.60
C MET A 91 -0.57 16.44 -2.22
N THR A 92 -1.01 15.89 -1.09
CA THR A 92 -2.30 16.23 -0.45
C THR A 92 -2.04 17.16 0.72
#